data_AF-M9MBI5-F1
#
_entry.id   AF-M9MBI5-F1
#
_cell.length_a   1.000
_cell.length_b   1.000
_cell.length_c   1.000
_cell.angle_alpha   90.00
_cell.angle_beta   90.00
_cell.angle_gamma   90.00
#
_symmetry.space_group_name_H-M   'P 1'
#
loop_
_entity.id
_entity.type
_entity.pdbx_description
1 polymer ?
#
loop_
_entity_poly.entity_id
_entity_poly.type
_entity_poly.pdbx_seq_one_letter_code
_entity_poly.pdbx_strand_id
1 'polypeptide(L)'
;MSSSAKKEAILRDFRQLTRATPQDAHRILKAHGYRLEAATNAFFSDEQAQLNALASSSTLDKKTEREVTQRLNTLFDRFRAAAEEDDDDDDDDDEDAEASAAAAAEDPDVMSIGGALKMCEALEVSPEDVVFLPLSFYLRSPSIGTFTRTDYVAGWKMLDLSDTLEKQKKTIEKLRQELLENKPLRLERVAQEKADPVTASSANKGLYEKVYEYTYAFARREGQKSLALENALAFWDLILPASPTFKKEGSDGTFTQHQLDLWKKFLSEHTGGRAVSKDTWTQFLDFTREINADFSNHDFDAAWPSVIDDFVMWAKDNMAADGMDTS
;
A
#
# COMPACT_ATOMS: atom_id res chain seq x y z
N MET A 1 28.48 -28.61 36.21
CA MET A 1 27.22 -27.93 35.80
C MET A 1 26.23 -28.98 35.31
N SER A 2 25.01 -29.00 35.86
CA SER A 2 23.92 -29.89 35.41
C SER A 2 23.57 -29.63 33.93
N SER A 3 23.12 -30.67 33.22
CA SER A 3 22.61 -30.57 31.84
C SER A 3 21.50 -29.50 31.71
N SER A 4 20.69 -29.32 32.76
CA SER A 4 19.66 -28.28 32.82
C SER A 4 20.26 -26.87 32.85
N ALA A 5 21.27 -26.64 33.70
CA ALA A 5 21.91 -25.33 33.83
C ALA A 5 22.64 -24.91 32.54
N LYS A 6 23.19 -25.87 31.79
CA LYS A 6 23.80 -25.61 30.47
C LYS A 6 22.76 -25.18 29.44
N LYS A 7 21.60 -25.85 29.39
CA LYS A 7 20.51 -25.49 28.46
C LYS A 7 19.94 -24.11 28.74
N GLU A 8 19.84 -23.73 30.01
CA GLU A 8 19.33 -22.43 30.44
C GLU A 8 20.30 -21.28 30.10
N ALA A 9 21.61 -21.51 30.22
CA ALA A 9 22.63 -20.57 29.74
C ALA A 9 22.55 -20.38 28.21
N ILE A 10 22.48 -21.48 27.45
CA ILE A 10 22.35 -21.42 25.98
C ILE A 10 21.08 -20.67 25.56
N LEU A 11 19.98 -20.87 26.29
CA LEU A 11 18.73 -20.17 26.03
C LEU A 11 18.82 -18.66 26.26
N ARG A 12 19.54 -18.25 27.30
CA ARG A 12 19.82 -16.84 27.56
C ARG A 12 20.67 -16.23 26.44
N ASP A 13 21.76 -16.88 26.07
CA ASP A 13 22.69 -16.39 25.04
C ASP A 13 22.00 -16.29 23.67
N PHE A 14 21.22 -17.30 23.30
CA PHE A 14 20.43 -17.30 22.06
C PHE A 14 19.46 -16.14 21.99
N ARG A 15 18.70 -15.88 23.06
CA ARG A 15 17.74 -14.77 23.12
C ARG A 15 18.44 -13.41 23.12
N GLN A 16 19.63 -13.31 23.68
CA GLN A 16 20.43 -12.08 23.64
C GLN A 16 20.88 -11.74 22.21
N LEU A 17 21.24 -12.75 21.40
CA LEU A 17 21.67 -12.58 20.02
C LEU A 17 20.51 -12.33 19.04
N THR A 18 19.39 -13.02 19.23
CA THR A 18 18.29 -13.06 18.26
C THR A 18 17.09 -12.19 18.63
N ARG A 19 17.00 -11.75 19.90
CA ARG A 19 15.79 -11.17 20.51
C ARG A 19 14.54 -12.07 20.41
N ALA A 20 14.72 -13.37 20.15
CA ALA A 20 13.63 -14.31 20.04
C ALA A 20 12.74 -14.34 21.29
N THR A 21 11.44 -14.55 21.06
CA THR A 21 10.47 -14.76 22.14
C THR A 21 10.85 -15.98 22.98
N PRO A 22 10.45 -16.05 24.26
CA PRO A 22 10.69 -17.25 25.07
C PRO A 22 10.18 -18.53 24.40
N GLN A 23 9.05 -18.48 23.68
CA GLN A 23 8.47 -19.63 23.00
C GLN A 23 9.28 -20.04 21.77
N ASP A 24 9.64 -19.09 20.90
CA ASP A 24 10.43 -19.39 19.70
C ASP A 24 11.85 -19.84 20.04
N ALA A 25 12.47 -19.23 21.06
CA ALA A 25 13.77 -19.65 21.53
C ALA A 25 13.78 -21.10 22.00
N HIS A 26 12.77 -21.53 22.76
CA HIS A 26 12.65 -22.94 23.17
C HIS A 26 12.41 -23.87 22.00
N ARG A 27 11.51 -23.49 21.06
CA ARG A 27 11.18 -24.28 19.88
C ARG A 27 12.42 -24.52 18.99
N ILE A 28 13.13 -23.44 18.64
CA ILE A 28 14.28 -23.47 17.73
C ILE A 28 15.46 -24.17 18.39
N LEU A 29 15.81 -23.84 19.64
CA LEU A 29 16.90 -24.52 20.34
C LEU A 29 16.64 -26.02 20.51
N LYS A 30 15.39 -26.42 20.79
CA LYS A 30 15.04 -27.84 20.90
C LYS A 30 15.18 -28.57 19.57
N ALA A 31 14.73 -27.97 18.47
CA ALA A 31 14.84 -28.54 17.12
C ALA A 31 16.30 -28.74 16.67
N HIS A 32 17.21 -27.85 17.08
CA HIS A 32 18.62 -27.88 16.71
C HIS A 32 19.54 -28.45 17.81
N GLY A 33 18.99 -29.22 18.75
CA GLY A 33 19.77 -29.93 19.77
C GLY A 33 20.56 -29.02 20.71
N TYR A 34 20.06 -27.81 20.97
CA TYR A 34 20.69 -26.75 21.78
C TYR A 34 22.07 -26.32 21.27
N ARG A 35 22.33 -26.46 19.96
CA ARG A 35 23.53 -25.90 19.32
C ARG A 35 23.29 -24.44 18.96
N LEU A 36 23.98 -23.53 19.65
CA LEU A 36 23.74 -22.09 19.54
C LEU A 36 23.87 -21.57 18.11
N GLU A 37 24.98 -21.84 17.41
CA GLU A 37 25.20 -21.35 16.04
C GLU A 37 24.15 -21.88 15.04
N ALA A 38 23.85 -23.17 15.09
CA ALA A 38 22.86 -23.79 14.21
C ALA A 38 21.45 -23.23 14.44
N ALA A 39 21.09 -23.00 15.71
CA ALA A 39 19.83 -22.38 16.08
C ALA A 39 19.77 -20.91 15.64
N THR A 40 20.87 -20.15 15.77
CA THR A 40 20.93 -18.74 15.36
C THR A 40 20.75 -18.61 13.85
N ASN A 41 21.44 -19.45 13.08
CA ASN A 41 21.24 -19.49 11.62
C ASN A 41 19.79 -19.86 11.26
N ALA A 42 19.22 -20.87 11.94
CA ALA A 42 17.83 -21.26 11.73
C ALA A 42 16.83 -20.15 12.08
N PHE A 43 17.10 -19.35 13.12
CA PHE A 43 16.28 -18.19 13.47
C PHE A 43 16.27 -17.14 12.35
N PHE A 44 17.43 -16.82 11.79
CA PHE A 44 17.51 -15.85 10.68
C PHE A 44 16.94 -16.39 9.36
N SER A 45 16.67 -17.69 9.26
CA SER A 45 15.90 -18.31 8.19
C SER A 45 14.40 -18.48 8.52
N ASP A 46 13.98 -18.29 9.78
CA ASP A 46 12.59 -18.45 10.25
C ASP A 46 11.94 -17.07 10.34
N GLU A 47 11.22 -16.69 9.29
CA GLU A 47 10.57 -15.38 9.16
C GLU A 47 9.56 -15.14 10.31
N GLN A 48 8.83 -16.17 10.73
CA GLN A 48 7.84 -16.06 11.81
C GLN A 48 8.49 -15.81 13.17
N ALA A 49 9.62 -16.47 13.45
CA ALA A 49 10.37 -16.23 14.68
C ALA A 49 10.95 -14.81 14.73
N GLN A 50 11.39 -14.28 13.58
CA GLN A 50 11.86 -12.90 13.46
C GLN A 50 10.72 -11.89 13.67
N LEU A 51 9.53 -12.15 13.10
CA LEU A 51 8.32 -11.36 13.35
C LEU A 51 7.99 -11.30 14.84
N ASN A 52 7.95 -12.45 15.50
CA ASN A 52 7.63 -12.53 16.93
C ASN A 52 8.69 -11.84 17.81
N ALA A 53 9.97 -11.94 17.42
CA ALA A 53 11.10 -11.27 18.09
C ALA A 53 11.00 -9.74 17.97
N LEU A 54 10.64 -9.24 16.80
CA LEU A 54 10.42 -7.82 16.57
C LEU A 54 9.19 -7.31 17.30
N ALA A 55 8.07 -8.04 17.28
CA ALA A 55 6.88 -7.73 18.08
C ALA A 55 7.19 -7.74 19.61
N SER A 56 8.18 -8.51 20.04
CA SER A 56 8.65 -8.51 21.43
C SER A 56 9.62 -7.37 21.72
N SER A 57 10.47 -7.00 20.76
CA SER A 57 11.37 -5.85 20.81
C SER A 57 10.65 -4.51 20.60
N SER A 58 9.45 -4.52 20.03
CA SER A 58 8.58 -3.38 19.78
C SER A 58 7.70 -3.05 20.98
N THR A 59 7.90 -3.72 22.13
CA THR A 59 7.33 -3.23 23.38
C THR A 59 8.10 -1.96 23.76
N LEU A 60 7.73 -0.86 23.11
CA LEU A 60 7.85 0.47 23.70
C LEU A 60 7.45 0.32 25.16
N ASP A 61 8.23 0.90 26.06
CA ASP A 61 7.77 0.93 27.44
C ASP A 61 6.37 1.58 27.45
N LYS A 62 5.50 1.07 28.31
CA LYS A 62 4.07 1.45 28.29
C LYS A 62 3.86 2.97 28.35
N LYS A 63 4.82 3.72 28.89
CA LYS A 63 4.77 5.18 28.91
C LYS A 63 5.05 5.74 27.51
N THR A 64 6.13 5.34 26.85
CA THR A 64 6.43 5.79 25.48
C THR A 64 5.31 5.41 24.49
N GLU A 65 4.74 4.20 24.60
CA GLU A 65 3.62 3.79 23.74
C GLU A 65 2.38 4.69 23.93
N ARG A 66 2.06 5.04 25.18
CA ARG A 66 0.98 5.96 25.50
C ARG A 66 1.25 7.36 24.96
N GLU A 67 2.46 7.87 25.10
CA GLU A 67 2.85 9.18 24.57
C GLU A 67 2.74 9.24 23.05
N VAL A 68 3.26 8.23 22.34
CA VAL A 68 3.14 8.09 20.87
C VAL A 68 1.67 8.09 20.45
N THR A 69 0.86 7.27 21.12
CA THR A 69 -0.58 7.17 20.84
C THR A 69 -1.29 8.50 21.09
N GLN A 70 -0.94 9.20 22.17
CA GLN A 70 -1.52 10.50 22.50
C GLN A 70 -1.18 11.54 21.43
N ARG A 71 0.08 11.64 21.01
CA ARG A 71 0.49 12.60 19.97
C ARG A 71 -0.19 12.34 18.63
N LEU A 72 -0.32 11.06 18.24
CA LEU A 72 -1.04 10.67 17.03
C LEU A 72 -2.53 11.03 17.09
N ASN A 73 -3.19 10.79 18.23
CA ASN A 73 -4.57 11.22 18.42
C ASN A 73 -4.71 12.74 18.33
N THR A 74 -3.81 13.50 18.93
CA THR A 74 -3.81 14.97 18.83
C THR A 74 -3.64 15.45 17.38
N LEU A 75 -2.79 14.80 16.59
CA LEU A 75 -2.67 15.11 15.15
C LEU A 75 -3.96 14.78 14.39
N PHE A 76 -4.58 13.62 14.68
CA PHE A 76 -5.85 13.22 14.08
C PHE A 76 -6.95 14.25 14.39
N ASP A 77 -7.11 14.62 15.65
CA ASP A 77 -8.10 15.60 16.10
C ASP A 77 -7.89 16.97 15.43
N ARG A 78 -6.63 17.39 15.32
CA ARG A 78 -6.26 18.63 14.64
C ARG A 78 -6.71 18.64 13.18
N PHE A 79 -6.42 17.58 12.43
CA PHE A 79 -6.78 17.54 11.01
C PHE A 79 -8.28 17.38 10.80
N ARG A 80 -8.96 16.61 11.65
CA ARG A 80 -10.42 16.49 11.59
C ARG A 80 -11.09 17.84 11.85
N ALA A 81 -10.74 18.51 12.94
CA ALA A 81 -11.35 19.79 13.31
C ALA A 81 -11.06 20.91 12.30
N ALA A 82 -9.86 20.93 11.71
CA ALA A 82 -9.51 21.93 10.69
C ALA A 82 -10.32 21.78 9.39
N ALA A 83 -11.01 20.66 9.18
CA ALA A 83 -11.96 20.51 8.07
C ALA A 83 -13.31 21.15 8.39
N GLU A 84 -13.76 21.02 9.65
CA GLU A 84 -15.02 21.58 10.14
C GLU A 84 -15.00 23.13 10.08
N GLU A 85 -13.84 23.76 10.26
CA GLU A 85 -13.68 25.23 10.22
C GLU A 85 -13.74 25.84 8.81
N ASP A 86 -13.40 25.07 7.76
CA ASP A 86 -13.44 25.56 6.36
C ASP A 86 -14.87 25.52 5.78
N ASP A 87 -15.72 24.60 6.26
CA ASP A 87 -17.10 24.43 5.78
C ASP A 87 -18.07 25.48 6.36
N ASP A 88 -17.72 26.14 7.48
CA ASP A 88 -18.55 27.18 8.13
C ASP A 88 -18.40 28.58 7.48
N ASP A 89 -17.41 28.80 6.60
CA ASP A 89 -17.15 30.11 5.95
C ASP A 89 -17.87 30.29 4.59
N ASP A 90 -18.53 29.24 4.06
CA ASP A 90 -19.33 29.26 2.81
C ASP A 90 -20.84 29.51 3.07
N ASP A 91 -21.16 30.40 4.01
CA ASP A 91 -22.51 30.95 4.24
C ASP A 91 -22.89 31.97 3.12
N ASP A 92 -23.08 31.47 1.90
CA ASP A 92 -23.85 32.17 0.86
C ASP A 92 -25.33 31.73 0.97
N ASP A 93 -26.18 32.64 1.45
CA ASP A 93 -27.65 32.69 1.45
C ASP A 93 -28.42 31.63 0.61
N ASP A 94 -28.52 30.37 1.06
CA ASP A 94 -29.51 29.40 0.57
C ASP A 94 -30.35 28.84 1.74
N GLU A 95 -31.58 29.35 1.90
CA GLU A 95 -32.57 28.99 2.93
C GLU A 95 -32.99 27.49 2.93
N ASP A 96 -32.43 26.66 2.05
CA ASP A 96 -32.62 25.19 2.01
C ASP A 96 -31.49 24.40 2.71
N ALA A 97 -30.44 25.05 3.23
CA ALA A 97 -29.29 24.41 3.88
C ALA A 97 -29.57 23.84 5.29
N GLU A 98 -30.62 24.30 5.98
CA GLU A 98 -30.99 23.80 7.32
C GLU A 98 -31.41 22.32 7.32
N ALA A 99 -31.81 21.77 6.17
CA ALA A 99 -32.20 20.36 6.06
C ALA A 99 -31.01 19.38 5.86
N SER A 100 -29.82 19.87 5.49
CA SER A 100 -28.64 19.02 5.26
C SER A 100 -27.70 18.95 6.49
N ALA A 101 -27.63 20.04 7.28
CA ALA A 101 -26.80 20.12 8.48
C ALA A 101 -27.27 19.19 9.63
N ALA A 102 -28.49 18.66 9.57
CA ALA A 102 -29.04 17.75 10.59
C ALA A 102 -28.79 16.25 10.31
N ALA A 103 -28.08 15.87 9.23
CA ALA A 103 -28.07 14.50 8.72
C ALA A 103 -26.87 13.61 9.07
N ALA A 104 -25.84 14.08 9.78
CA ALA A 104 -24.88 13.19 10.46
C ALA A 104 -24.12 13.97 11.53
N ALA A 105 -24.24 13.57 12.79
CA ALA A 105 -23.15 13.84 13.73
C ALA A 105 -21.92 13.11 13.17
N GLU A 106 -20.97 13.86 12.60
CA GLU A 106 -19.72 13.30 12.08
C GLU A 106 -19.10 12.39 13.15
N ASP A 107 -18.79 11.15 12.79
CA ASP A 107 -18.20 10.19 13.72
C ASP A 107 -16.85 10.76 14.21
N PRO A 108 -16.68 11.01 15.52
CA PRO A 108 -15.46 11.62 16.03
C PRO A 108 -14.21 10.75 15.79
N ASP A 109 -14.39 9.48 15.44
CA ASP A 109 -13.32 8.54 15.10
C ASP A 109 -13.10 8.39 13.59
N VAL A 110 -13.71 9.26 12.76
CA VAL A 110 -13.50 9.33 11.31
C VAL A 110 -12.99 10.71 10.91
N MET A 111 -11.96 10.73 10.07
CA MET A 111 -11.45 11.92 9.40
C MET A 111 -11.97 11.91 7.96
N SER A 112 -12.68 12.96 7.59
CA SER A 112 -13.25 13.18 6.26
C SER A 112 -12.18 13.64 5.25
N ILE A 113 -12.60 13.83 3.99
CA ILE A 113 -11.72 14.27 2.89
C ILE A 113 -11.09 15.63 3.21
N GLY A 114 -11.85 16.57 3.77
CA GLY A 114 -11.31 17.88 4.17
C GLY A 114 -10.16 17.73 5.16
N GLY A 115 -10.31 16.84 6.15
CA GLY A 115 -9.24 16.59 7.12
C GLY A 115 -8.02 15.91 6.50
N ALA A 116 -8.24 14.99 5.55
CA ALA A 116 -7.16 14.39 4.78
C ALA A 116 -6.39 15.43 3.94
N LEU A 117 -7.08 16.43 3.37
CA LEU A 117 -6.43 17.53 2.64
C LEU A 117 -5.59 18.42 3.58
N LYS A 118 -6.11 18.78 4.76
CA LYS A 118 -5.33 19.49 5.79
C LYS A 118 -4.10 18.70 6.24
N MET A 119 -4.22 17.37 6.31
CA MET A 119 -3.09 16.49 6.55
C MET A 119 -2.05 16.57 5.41
N CYS A 120 -2.48 16.49 4.14
CA CYS A 120 -1.60 16.65 2.98
C CYS A 120 -0.85 17.98 2.99
N GLU A 121 -1.54 19.09 3.27
CA GLU A 121 -0.95 20.42 3.42
C GLU A 121 0.14 20.45 4.50
N ALA A 122 -0.18 19.94 5.69
CA ALA A 122 0.76 19.91 6.81
C ALA A 122 1.99 19.01 6.55
N LEU A 123 1.80 17.97 5.72
CA LEU A 123 2.87 17.07 5.27
C LEU A 123 3.65 17.64 4.07
N GLU A 124 3.21 18.74 3.47
CA GLU A 124 3.79 19.33 2.25
C GLU A 124 3.81 18.35 1.07
N VAL A 125 2.72 17.60 0.91
CA VAL A 125 2.54 16.60 -0.14
C VAL A 125 1.27 16.92 -0.93
N SER A 126 1.34 16.87 -2.26
CA SER A 126 0.14 17.02 -3.08
C SER A 126 -0.84 15.86 -2.81
N PRO A 127 -2.16 16.11 -2.71
CA PRO A 127 -3.15 15.03 -2.58
C PRO A 127 -3.17 14.09 -3.80
N GLU A 128 -2.70 14.56 -4.95
CA GLU A 128 -2.56 13.77 -6.18
C GLU A 128 -1.20 13.06 -6.28
N ASP A 129 -0.36 13.15 -5.25
CA ASP A 129 0.93 12.49 -5.25
C ASP A 129 0.78 10.98 -5.02
N VAL A 130 1.46 10.17 -5.84
CA VAL A 130 1.43 8.71 -5.78
C VAL A 130 1.80 8.15 -4.40
N VAL A 131 2.59 8.88 -3.59
CA VAL A 131 2.98 8.46 -2.23
C VAL A 131 1.78 8.39 -1.28
N PHE A 132 0.67 9.04 -1.60
CA PHE A 132 -0.54 8.95 -0.80
C PHE A 132 -1.21 7.56 -0.88
N LEU A 133 -0.98 6.81 -1.97
CA LEU A 133 -1.46 5.43 -2.11
C LEU A 133 -0.81 4.45 -1.10
N PRO A 134 0.53 4.32 -1.00
CA PRO A 134 1.14 3.49 0.04
C PRO A 134 0.82 4.02 1.45
N LEU A 135 0.71 5.33 1.65
CA LEU A 135 0.29 5.87 2.95
C LEU A 135 -1.12 5.36 3.31
N SER A 136 -2.09 5.52 2.40
CA SER A 136 -3.46 5.05 2.57
C SER A 136 -3.55 3.55 2.79
N PHE A 137 -2.71 2.76 2.08
CA PHE A 137 -2.59 1.32 2.28
C PHE A 137 -2.17 0.96 3.72
N TYR A 138 -1.13 1.61 4.25
CA TYR A 138 -0.67 1.35 5.63
C TYR A 138 -1.65 1.85 6.69
N LEU A 139 -2.32 2.98 6.43
CA LEU A 139 -3.36 3.54 7.28
C LEU A 139 -4.74 2.89 7.06
N ARG A 140 -4.82 1.82 6.25
CA ARG A 140 -6.05 1.05 5.95
C ARG A 140 -7.25 1.93 5.64
N SER A 141 -7.02 2.98 4.85
CA SER A 141 -8.08 3.90 4.45
C SER A 141 -9.19 3.15 3.69
N PRO A 142 -10.46 3.25 4.09
CA PRO A 142 -11.55 2.54 3.42
C PRO A 142 -11.88 3.11 2.04
N SER A 143 -11.66 4.40 1.83
CA SER A 143 -11.99 5.16 0.64
C SER A 143 -11.15 6.41 0.55
N ILE A 144 -11.07 7.01 -0.65
CA ILE A 144 -10.30 8.23 -0.91
C ILE A 144 -10.61 9.30 0.13
N GLY A 145 -9.55 9.77 0.81
CA GLY A 145 -9.60 10.84 1.81
C GLY A 145 -10.33 10.51 3.11
N THR A 146 -10.69 9.25 3.37
CA THR A 146 -11.33 8.84 4.63
C THR A 146 -10.35 8.05 5.49
N PHE A 147 -10.25 8.37 6.78
CA PHE A 147 -9.37 7.64 7.70
C PHE A 147 -10.06 7.40 9.04
N THR A 148 -10.01 6.18 9.57
CA THR A 148 -10.44 5.90 10.94
C THR A 148 -9.32 6.23 11.92
N ARG A 149 -9.64 6.70 13.12
CA ARG A 149 -8.66 7.00 14.18
C ARG A 149 -7.81 5.79 14.51
N THR A 150 -8.45 4.63 14.64
CA THR A 150 -7.79 3.37 14.97
C THR A 150 -6.72 3.02 13.93
N ASP A 151 -7.07 3.11 12.65
CA ASP A 151 -6.16 2.75 11.57
C ASP A 151 -5.10 3.81 11.30
N TYR A 152 -5.44 5.09 11.45
CA TYR A 152 -4.48 6.20 11.41
C TYR A 152 -3.37 6.00 12.45
N VAL A 153 -3.74 5.76 13.71
CA VAL A 153 -2.78 5.56 14.80
C VAL A 153 -1.95 4.30 14.58
N ALA A 154 -2.58 3.19 14.18
CA ALA A 154 -1.89 1.93 13.94
C ALA A 154 -0.91 2.02 12.76
N GLY A 155 -1.33 2.65 11.66
CA GLY A 155 -0.54 2.86 10.45
C GLY A 155 0.70 3.69 10.72
N TRP A 156 0.57 4.84 11.39
CA TRP A 156 1.73 5.68 11.73
C TRP A 156 2.69 5.05 12.73
N LYS A 157 2.21 4.19 13.63
CA LYS A 157 3.09 3.37 14.47
C LYS A 157 3.91 2.39 13.63
N MET A 158 3.28 1.74 12.66
CA MET A 158 3.94 0.79 11.75
C MET A 158 4.95 1.47 10.81
N LEU A 159 4.64 2.71 10.42
CA LEU A 159 5.47 3.60 9.63
C LEU A 159 6.52 4.32 10.50
N ASP A 160 7.47 3.55 11.04
CA ASP A 160 8.63 4.05 11.79
C ASP A 160 8.29 4.85 13.06
N LEU A 161 7.16 4.57 13.72
CA LEU A 161 6.69 5.32 14.90
C LEU A 161 6.64 6.84 14.64
N SER A 162 6.08 7.21 13.48
CA SER A 162 6.02 8.60 13.03
C SER A 162 4.89 9.37 13.71
N ASP A 163 5.11 9.72 14.98
CA ASP A 163 4.15 10.37 15.88
C ASP A 163 4.19 11.90 15.87
N THR A 164 5.02 12.50 15.01
CA THR A 164 5.13 13.95 14.82
C THR A 164 5.19 14.28 13.33
N LEU A 165 4.77 15.49 12.95
CA LEU A 165 4.81 15.97 11.56
C LEU A 165 6.21 15.83 10.93
N GLU A 166 7.27 16.20 11.65
CA GLU A 166 8.65 16.07 11.15
C GLU A 166 9.03 14.62 10.83
N LYS A 167 8.58 13.66 11.66
CA LYS A 167 8.81 12.24 11.41
C LYS A 167 7.96 11.75 10.24
N GLN A 168 6.69 12.16 10.19
CA GLN A 168 5.77 11.80 9.11
C GLN A 168 6.31 12.24 7.74
N LYS A 169 6.80 13.49 7.63
CA LYS A 169 7.44 14.00 6.40
C LYS A 169 8.62 13.15 5.94
N LYS A 170 9.57 12.86 6.84
CA LYS A 170 10.72 11.98 6.54
C LYS A 170 10.29 10.58 6.12
N THR A 171 9.27 10.05 6.79
CA THR A 171 8.74 8.72 6.47
C THR A 171 8.04 8.69 5.13
N ILE A 172 7.37 9.76 4.70
CA ILE A 172 6.77 9.86 3.37
C ILE A 172 7.85 9.86 2.28
N GLU A 173 8.93 10.62 2.44
CA GLU A 173 10.06 10.61 1.50
C GLU A 173 10.64 9.20 1.35
N LYS A 174 10.83 8.51 2.48
CA LYS A 174 11.27 7.12 2.51
C LYS A 174 10.26 6.19 1.84
N LEU A 175 8.97 6.31 2.16
CA LEU A 175 7.89 5.47 1.65
C LEU A 175 7.76 5.58 0.13
N ARG A 176 8.02 6.76 -0.44
CA ARG A 176 8.11 6.94 -1.90
C ARG A 176 9.20 6.07 -2.51
N GLN A 177 10.41 6.09 -1.94
CA GLN A 177 11.52 5.25 -2.43
C GLN A 177 11.21 3.76 -2.24
N GLU A 178 10.61 3.38 -1.10
CA GLU A 178 10.15 2.01 -0.86
C GLU A 178 9.15 1.53 -1.92
N LEU A 179 8.23 2.42 -2.36
CA LEU A 179 7.28 2.14 -3.43
C LEU A 179 8.00 1.94 -4.77
N LEU A 180 8.87 2.88 -5.17
CA LEU A 180 9.57 2.84 -6.46
C LEU A 180 10.49 1.62 -6.60
N GLU A 181 11.09 1.17 -5.49
CA GLU A 181 11.96 -0.01 -5.46
C GLU A 181 11.19 -1.31 -5.20
N ASN A 182 9.86 -1.26 -5.05
CA ASN A 182 9.00 -2.40 -4.66
C ASN A 182 9.54 -3.15 -3.43
N LYS A 183 9.95 -2.42 -2.39
CA LYS A 183 10.53 -3.02 -1.18
C LYS A 183 9.53 -3.93 -0.46
N PRO A 184 10.02 -4.92 0.32
CA PRO A 184 9.15 -5.71 1.18
C PRO A 184 8.31 -4.83 2.11
N LEU A 185 7.09 -5.28 2.40
CA LEU A 185 6.22 -4.61 3.36
C LEU A 185 6.86 -4.57 4.76
N ARG A 186 6.39 -3.64 5.60
CA ARG A 186 6.67 -3.72 7.03
C ARG A 186 6.20 -5.05 7.59
N LEU A 187 7.00 -5.59 8.49
CA LEU A 187 6.85 -6.94 9.01
C LEU A 187 5.52 -7.15 9.74
N GLU A 188 5.07 -6.14 10.49
CA GLU A 188 3.75 -6.12 11.11
C GLU A 188 2.63 -6.19 10.06
N ARG A 189 2.80 -5.53 8.90
CA ARG A 189 1.83 -5.64 7.80
C ARG A 189 1.85 -7.02 7.16
N VAL A 190 3.03 -7.59 6.92
CA VAL A 190 3.15 -8.97 6.41
C VAL A 190 2.41 -9.95 7.32
N ALA A 191 2.55 -9.80 8.64
CA ALA A 191 1.85 -10.64 9.60
C ALA A 191 0.31 -10.49 9.51
N GLN A 192 -0.18 -9.26 9.34
CA GLN A 192 -1.61 -9.01 9.11
C GLN A 192 -2.11 -9.64 7.81
N GLU A 193 -1.37 -9.48 6.72
CA GLU A 193 -1.71 -10.05 5.41
C GLU A 193 -1.69 -11.59 5.44
N LYS A 194 -0.76 -12.21 6.17
CA LYS A 194 -0.67 -13.67 6.38
C LYS A 194 -1.80 -14.22 7.26
N ALA A 195 -2.32 -13.41 8.18
CA ALA A 195 -3.39 -13.82 9.09
C ALA A 195 -4.77 -13.85 8.39
N ASP A 196 -4.97 -13.04 7.35
CA ASP A 196 -6.19 -13.02 6.56
C ASP A 196 -6.13 -14.06 5.42
N PRO A 197 -7.06 -15.05 5.38
CA PRO A 197 -7.09 -16.08 4.35
C PRO A 197 -7.17 -15.54 2.91
N VAL A 198 -7.73 -14.34 2.71
CA VAL A 198 -7.91 -13.72 1.40
C VAL A 198 -6.59 -13.13 0.88
N THR A 199 -5.74 -12.61 1.76
CA THR A 199 -4.50 -11.92 1.39
C THR A 199 -3.23 -12.73 1.64
N ALA A 200 -3.33 -13.85 2.35
CA ALA A 200 -2.18 -14.66 2.77
C ALA A 200 -1.30 -15.12 1.59
N SER A 201 -1.91 -15.48 0.46
CA SER A 201 -1.19 -15.95 -0.73
C SER A 201 -0.33 -14.87 -1.38
N SER A 202 -0.69 -13.59 -1.25
CA SER A 202 0.08 -12.47 -1.78
C SER A 202 0.91 -11.74 -0.72
N ALA A 203 0.93 -12.19 0.53
CA ALA A 203 1.58 -11.48 1.65
C ALA A 203 3.09 -11.18 1.47
N ASN A 204 3.78 -11.96 0.63
CA ASN A 204 5.20 -11.77 0.34
C ASN A 204 5.47 -10.86 -0.87
N LYS A 205 4.44 -10.37 -1.55
CA LYS A 205 4.60 -9.38 -2.62
C LYS A 205 5.19 -8.08 -2.08
N GLY A 206 5.92 -7.36 -2.92
CA GLY A 206 6.50 -6.08 -2.54
C GLY A 206 5.45 -4.98 -2.39
N LEU A 207 5.88 -3.83 -1.85
CA LEU A 207 5.02 -2.69 -1.55
C LEU A 207 4.28 -2.17 -2.78
N TYR A 208 4.95 -2.03 -3.91
CA TYR A 208 4.33 -1.54 -5.14
C TYR A 208 3.16 -2.44 -5.56
N GLU A 209 3.38 -3.75 -5.56
CA GLU A 209 2.38 -4.72 -6.00
C GLU A 209 1.15 -4.71 -5.08
N LYS A 210 1.39 -4.62 -3.77
CA LYS A 210 0.34 -4.56 -2.77
C LYS A 210 -0.46 -3.28 -2.85
N VAL A 211 0.22 -2.16 -3.10
CA VAL A 211 -0.43 -0.86 -3.29
C VAL A 211 -1.22 -0.86 -4.60
N TYR A 212 -0.71 -1.47 -5.66
CA TYR A 212 -1.44 -1.65 -6.91
C TYR A 212 -2.72 -2.47 -6.73
N GLU A 213 -2.65 -3.60 -6.04
CA GLU A 213 -3.82 -4.44 -5.71
C GLU A 213 -4.83 -3.67 -4.84
N TYR A 214 -4.34 -2.96 -3.83
CA TYR A 214 -5.15 -2.15 -2.91
C TYR A 214 -5.90 -1.02 -3.65
N THR A 215 -5.23 -0.36 -4.60
CA THR A 215 -5.75 0.81 -5.32
C THR A 215 -7.08 0.50 -6.03
N TYR A 216 -7.28 -0.72 -6.53
CA TYR A 216 -8.56 -1.11 -7.14
C TYR A 216 -9.74 -0.98 -6.17
N ALA A 217 -9.58 -1.49 -4.95
CA ALA A 217 -10.64 -1.43 -3.94
C ALA A 217 -10.83 0.00 -3.42
N PHE A 218 -9.73 0.72 -3.22
CA PHE A 218 -9.68 2.11 -2.76
C PHE A 218 -10.35 3.09 -3.75
N ALA A 219 -10.16 2.88 -5.05
CA ALA A 219 -10.70 3.72 -6.11
C ALA A 219 -12.18 3.46 -6.44
N ARG A 220 -12.72 2.34 -5.94
CA ARG A 220 -14.07 1.87 -6.25
C ARG A 220 -15.05 2.40 -5.21
N ARG A 221 -16.14 3.01 -5.67
CA ARG A 221 -17.23 3.46 -4.79
C ARG A 221 -17.83 2.31 -4.01
N GLU A 222 -18.24 2.58 -2.77
CA GLU A 222 -18.87 1.59 -1.90
C GLU A 222 -20.10 0.95 -2.58
N GLY A 223 -20.25 -0.37 -2.42
CA GLY A 223 -21.35 -1.14 -3.01
C GLY A 223 -21.21 -1.52 -4.50
N GLN A 224 -20.31 -0.89 -5.27
CA GLN A 224 -20.10 -1.24 -6.68
C GLN A 224 -19.22 -2.48 -6.83
N LYS A 225 -19.42 -3.34 -7.84
CA LYS A 225 -18.58 -4.55 -8.04
C LYS A 225 -17.36 -4.29 -8.94
N SER A 226 -17.43 -3.27 -9.78
CA SER A 226 -16.41 -2.90 -10.77
C SER A 226 -15.95 -1.46 -10.58
N LEU A 227 -14.74 -1.15 -11.01
CA LEU A 227 -14.17 0.19 -10.97
C LEU A 227 -14.64 1.00 -12.19
N ALA A 228 -15.17 2.21 -11.98
CA ALA A 228 -15.55 3.08 -13.08
C ALA A 228 -14.35 3.38 -13.98
N LEU A 229 -14.56 3.45 -15.31
CA LEU A 229 -13.47 3.60 -16.27
C LEU A 229 -12.63 4.85 -16.00
N GLU A 230 -13.27 6.00 -15.80
CA GLU A 230 -12.59 7.28 -15.51
C GLU A 230 -11.66 7.17 -14.29
N ASN A 231 -12.13 6.57 -13.20
CA ASN A 231 -11.29 6.32 -12.02
C ASN A 231 -10.13 5.37 -12.34
N ALA A 232 -10.39 4.29 -13.08
CA ALA A 232 -9.34 3.35 -13.46
C ALA A 232 -8.23 4.03 -14.27
N LEU A 233 -8.61 4.87 -15.26
CA LEU A 233 -7.68 5.64 -16.07
C LEU A 233 -6.85 6.61 -15.20
N ALA A 234 -7.50 7.37 -14.31
CA ALA A 234 -6.83 8.31 -13.43
C ALA A 234 -5.84 7.62 -12.46
N PHE A 235 -6.24 6.48 -11.87
CA PHE A 235 -5.34 5.74 -10.98
C PHE A 235 -4.22 5.04 -11.73
N TRP A 236 -4.43 4.58 -12.97
CA TRP A 236 -3.35 4.05 -13.80
C TRP A 236 -2.33 5.12 -14.19
N ASP A 237 -2.77 6.33 -14.54
CA ASP A 237 -1.88 7.49 -14.75
C ASP A 237 -1.04 7.80 -13.51
N LEU A 238 -1.61 7.60 -12.32
CA LEU A 238 -0.92 7.86 -11.07
C LEU A 238 0.08 6.75 -10.70
N ILE A 239 -0.35 5.49 -10.72
CA ILE A 239 0.41 4.38 -10.13
C ILE A 239 1.37 3.71 -11.11
N LEU A 240 1.03 3.56 -12.39
CA LEU A 240 1.88 2.82 -13.33
C LEU A 240 3.23 3.51 -13.56
N PRO A 241 3.32 4.85 -13.66
CA PRO A 241 4.61 5.53 -13.69
C PRO A 241 5.45 5.28 -12.44
N ALA A 242 4.89 4.84 -11.31
CA ALA A 242 5.67 4.46 -10.13
C ALA A 242 6.18 3.00 -10.18
N SER A 243 5.74 2.19 -11.15
CA SER A 243 6.18 0.80 -11.27
C SER A 243 7.70 0.68 -11.48
N PRO A 244 8.36 -0.31 -10.85
CA PRO A 244 9.75 -0.64 -11.18
C PRO A 244 9.96 -1.07 -12.63
N THR A 245 8.92 -1.60 -13.29
CA THR A 245 8.98 -2.05 -14.70
C THR A 245 8.56 -0.98 -15.69
N PHE A 246 8.18 0.22 -15.22
CA PHE A 246 7.86 1.33 -16.10
C PHE A 246 9.13 1.99 -16.61
N LYS A 247 9.22 2.17 -17.92
CA LYS A 247 10.38 2.73 -18.60
C LYS A 247 10.49 4.23 -18.29
N LYS A 248 11.56 4.58 -17.59
CA LYS A 248 12.03 5.94 -17.30
C LYS A 248 13.44 6.12 -17.84
N GLU A 249 13.88 7.37 -17.92
CA GLU A 249 15.28 7.68 -18.22
C GLU A 249 16.19 7.01 -17.19
N GLY A 250 17.07 6.11 -17.66
CA GLY A 250 18.01 5.37 -16.82
C GLY A 250 17.44 4.16 -16.06
N SER A 251 16.20 3.73 -16.32
CA SER A 251 15.63 2.50 -15.73
C SER A 251 15.68 1.30 -16.68
N ASP A 252 15.63 0.08 -16.13
CA ASP A 252 15.52 -1.18 -16.89
C ASP A 252 14.06 -1.56 -17.25
N GLY A 253 13.10 -0.66 -17.02
CA GLY A 253 11.68 -0.89 -17.33
C GLY A 253 11.41 -1.05 -18.83
N THR A 254 10.43 -1.88 -19.17
CA THR A 254 10.04 -2.19 -20.55
C THR A 254 8.76 -1.50 -20.98
N PHE A 255 7.79 -1.34 -20.08
CA PHE A 255 6.50 -0.73 -20.38
C PHE A 255 6.59 0.78 -20.45
N THR A 256 6.11 1.38 -21.52
CA THR A 256 6.34 2.80 -21.84
C THR A 256 5.10 3.67 -21.63
N GLN A 257 5.30 4.98 -21.52
CA GLN A 257 4.20 5.95 -21.53
C GLN A 257 3.32 5.81 -22.78
N HIS A 258 3.92 5.58 -23.95
CA HIS A 258 3.17 5.40 -25.18
C HIS A 258 2.22 4.18 -25.12
N GLN A 259 2.66 3.07 -24.54
CA GLN A 259 1.80 1.89 -24.35
C GLN A 259 0.67 2.15 -23.35
N LEU A 260 0.94 2.93 -22.30
CA LEU A 260 -0.10 3.40 -21.38
C LEU A 260 -1.13 4.27 -22.10
N ASP A 261 -0.68 5.22 -22.93
CA ASP A 261 -1.56 6.10 -23.69
C ASP A 261 -2.42 5.32 -24.69
N LEU A 262 -1.84 4.32 -25.37
CA LEU A 262 -2.56 3.39 -26.24
C LEU A 262 -3.62 2.61 -25.45
N TRP A 263 -3.29 2.07 -24.27
CA TRP A 263 -4.24 1.36 -23.42
C TRP A 263 -5.43 2.25 -23.03
N LYS A 264 -5.15 3.47 -22.59
CA LYS A 264 -6.19 4.44 -22.19
C LYS A 264 -7.08 4.84 -23.36
N LYS A 265 -6.48 5.08 -24.54
CA LYS A 265 -7.20 5.40 -25.77
C LYS A 265 -8.11 4.25 -26.18
N PHE A 266 -7.59 3.03 -26.22
CA PHE A 266 -8.36 1.82 -26.51
C PHE A 266 -9.57 1.68 -25.57
N LEU A 267 -9.35 1.77 -24.26
CA LEU A 267 -10.44 1.66 -23.30
C LEU A 267 -11.52 2.72 -23.50
N SER A 268 -11.10 3.97 -23.74
CA SER A 268 -12.02 5.10 -23.91
C SER A 268 -12.84 5.01 -25.20
N GLU A 269 -12.23 4.59 -26.30
CA GLU A 269 -12.85 4.62 -27.63
C GLU A 269 -13.53 3.30 -28.02
N HIS A 270 -13.03 2.15 -27.53
CA HIS A 270 -13.42 0.82 -28.04
C HIS A 270 -14.18 -0.07 -27.05
N THR A 271 -14.23 0.27 -25.75
CA THR A 271 -14.98 -0.53 -24.77
C THR A 271 -16.38 0.01 -24.46
N GLY A 272 -16.74 1.17 -25.02
CA GLY A 272 -18.02 1.83 -24.77
C GLY A 272 -18.18 2.31 -23.32
N GLY A 273 -17.09 2.71 -22.67
CA GLY A 273 -17.12 3.19 -21.28
C GLY A 273 -17.32 2.09 -20.23
N ARG A 274 -17.01 0.83 -20.56
CA ARG A 274 -17.23 -0.30 -19.66
C ARG A 274 -16.34 -0.17 -18.41
N ALA A 275 -16.94 -0.45 -17.24
CA ALA A 275 -16.21 -0.51 -15.98
C ALA A 275 -15.14 -1.62 -15.99
N VAL A 276 -14.03 -1.36 -15.30
CA VAL A 276 -12.89 -2.27 -15.19
C VAL A 276 -13.14 -3.29 -14.08
N SER A 277 -12.94 -4.57 -14.39
CA SER A 277 -13.06 -5.66 -13.43
C SER A 277 -11.80 -5.81 -12.58
N LYS A 278 -11.92 -6.44 -11.40
CA LYS A 278 -10.76 -6.75 -10.55
C LYS A 278 -9.73 -7.61 -11.28
N ASP A 279 -10.20 -8.58 -12.05
CA ASP A 279 -9.36 -9.50 -12.82
C ASP A 279 -8.56 -8.75 -13.89
N THR A 280 -9.23 -7.89 -14.68
CA THR A 280 -8.58 -7.00 -15.65
C THR A 280 -7.52 -6.11 -15.00
N TRP A 281 -7.87 -5.45 -13.88
CA TRP A 281 -6.91 -4.62 -13.15
C TRP A 281 -5.70 -5.42 -12.70
N THR A 282 -5.91 -6.55 -12.01
CA THR A 282 -4.82 -7.39 -11.50
C THR A 282 -3.93 -7.93 -12.61
N GLN A 283 -4.50 -8.50 -13.67
CA GLN A 283 -3.72 -9.06 -14.78
C GLN A 283 -3.04 -8.00 -15.64
N PHE A 284 -3.55 -6.77 -15.68
CA PHE A 284 -2.87 -5.69 -16.41
C PHE A 284 -1.49 -5.37 -15.83
N LEU A 285 -1.29 -5.51 -14.51
CA LEU A 285 0.05 -5.37 -13.91
C LEU A 285 1.02 -6.41 -14.47
N ASP A 286 0.62 -7.68 -14.54
CA ASP A 286 1.46 -8.75 -15.08
C ASP A 286 1.73 -8.53 -16.56
N PHE A 287 0.73 -8.10 -17.33
CA PHE A 287 0.90 -7.66 -18.71
C PHE A 287 1.97 -6.57 -18.85
N THR A 288 1.96 -5.51 -18.01
CA THR A 288 2.98 -4.45 -18.05
C THR A 288 4.41 -4.92 -17.68
N ARG A 289 4.57 -6.10 -17.09
CA ARG A 289 5.89 -6.64 -16.75
C ARG A 289 6.48 -7.46 -17.89
N GLU A 290 5.61 -8.12 -18.64
CA GLU A 290 6.00 -9.11 -19.63
C GLU A 290 6.01 -8.54 -21.05
N ILE A 291 5.16 -7.57 -21.37
CA ILE A 291 4.95 -7.11 -22.73
C ILE A 291 6.13 -6.31 -23.30
N ASN A 292 6.52 -6.62 -24.54
CA ASN A 292 7.48 -5.84 -25.31
C ASN A 292 6.85 -4.54 -25.82
N ALA A 293 7.70 -3.55 -26.15
CA ALA A 293 7.25 -2.25 -26.68
C ALA A 293 6.41 -2.36 -27.97
N ASP A 294 6.62 -3.40 -28.77
CA ASP A 294 5.92 -3.68 -30.03
C ASP A 294 4.80 -4.74 -29.89
N PHE A 295 4.51 -5.17 -28.67
CA PHE A 295 3.51 -6.21 -28.35
C PHE A 295 3.76 -7.58 -29.02
N SER A 296 4.97 -7.83 -29.54
CA SER A 296 5.28 -9.03 -30.33
C SER A 296 5.21 -10.35 -29.54
N ASN A 297 5.45 -10.30 -28.24
CA ASN A 297 5.51 -11.47 -27.35
C ASN A 297 4.19 -11.78 -26.62
N HIS A 298 3.08 -11.11 -26.98
CA HIS A 298 1.77 -11.43 -26.43
C HIS A 298 1.30 -12.82 -26.88
N ASP A 299 0.90 -13.66 -25.93
CA ASP A 299 0.34 -15.00 -26.15
C ASP A 299 -1.18 -14.96 -26.05
N PHE A 300 -1.86 -15.09 -27.19
CA PHE A 300 -3.33 -15.09 -27.28
C PHE A 300 -3.98 -16.41 -26.80
N ASP A 301 -3.19 -17.47 -26.62
CA ASP A 301 -3.67 -18.74 -26.07
C ASP A 301 -3.57 -18.77 -24.53
N ALA A 302 -2.93 -17.77 -23.91
CA ALA A 302 -2.87 -17.62 -22.47
C ALA A 302 -4.20 -17.14 -21.89
N ALA A 303 -4.39 -17.32 -20.58
CA ALA A 303 -5.62 -16.97 -19.88
C ALA A 303 -5.68 -15.47 -19.50
N TRP A 304 -5.42 -14.58 -20.45
CA TRP A 304 -5.60 -13.14 -20.28
C TRP A 304 -7.09 -12.77 -20.34
N PRO A 305 -7.51 -11.62 -19.77
CA PRO A 305 -8.86 -11.14 -19.93
C PRO A 305 -9.01 -10.64 -21.37
N SER A 306 -10.07 -11.04 -22.07
CA SER A 306 -10.31 -10.67 -23.49
C SER A 306 -10.05 -9.20 -23.85
N VAL A 307 -10.31 -8.25 -22.95
CA VAL A 307 -10.02 -6.83 -23.18
C VAL A 307 -8.53 -6.52 -23.38
N ILE A 308 -7.62 -7.29 -22.78
CA ILE A 308 -6.17 -7.21 -23.00
C ILE A 308 -5.82 -7.75 -24.39
N ASP A 309 -6.40 -8.88 -24.80
CA ASP A 309 -6.20 -9.44 -26.15
C ASP A 309 -6.70 -8.48 -27.22
N ASP A 310 -7.91 -7.96 -27.06
CA ASP A 310 -8.53 -6.97 -27.95
C ASP A 310 -7.66 -5.71 -28.05
N PHE A 311 -7.13 -5.25 -26.91
CA PHE A 311 -6.19 -4.13 -26.88
C PHE A 311 -4.92 -4.41 -27.68
N VAL A 312 -4.30 -5.57 -27.51
CA VAL A 312 -3.05 -5.90 -28.23
C VAL A 312 -3.28 -5.95 -29.74
N MET A 313 -4.40 -6.53 -30.19
CA MET A 313 -4.77 -6.53 -31.61
C MET A 313 -4.92 -5.09 -32.12
N TRP A 314 -5.70 -4.27 -31.41
CA TRP A 314 -5.92 -2.88 -31.76
C TRP A 314 -4.62 -2.04 -31.75
N ALA A 315 -3.77 -2.22 -30.75
CA ALA A 315 -2.54 -1.46 -30.58
C ALA A 315 -1.56 -1.72 -31.73
N LYS A 316 -1.42 -2.97 -32.17
CA LYS A 316 -0.57 -3.34 -33.32
C LYS A 316 -1.01 -2.65 -34.61
N ASP A 317 -2.31 -2.56 -34.85
CA ASP A 317 -2.86 -1.88 -36.03
C ASP A 317 -2.65 -0.36 -35.98
N ASN A 318 -2.70 0.24 -34.79
CA ASN A 318 -2.57 1.69 -34.60
C ASN A 318 -1.11 2.17 -34.49
N MET A 319 -0.19 1.34 -34.02
CA MET A 319 1.25 1.66 -34.03
C MET A 319 1.83 1.67 -35.45
N ALA A 320 1.31 0.81 -36.34
CA ALA A 320 1.73 0.77 -37.73
C ALA A 320 1.31 2.03 -38.53
N ALA A 321 0.22 2.67 -38.12
CA ALA A 321 -0.29 3.89 -38.75
C ALA A 321 0.55 5.13 -38.42
N ASP A 322 0.97 5.30 -37.16
CA ASP A 322 1.80 6.44 -36.73
C ASP A 322 3.21 6.45 -37.38
N GLY A 323 3.76 5.28 -37.71
CA GLY A 323 5.06 5.18 -38.40
C GLY A 323 5.01 5.52 -39.90
N MET A 324 3.82 5.55 -40.50
CA MET A 324 3.63 5.80 -41.95
C MET A 324 3.50 7.30 -42.27
N ASP A 325 3.10 8.14 -41.30
CA ASP A 325 2.93 9.60 -41.47
C ASP A 325 4.22 10.41 -41.27
N THR A 326 5.32 9.77 -40.83
CA THR A 326 6.63 10.43 -40.63
C THR A 326 7.70 10.03 -41.65
N SER A 327 7.34 9.33 -42.73
CA SER A 327 8.27 8.90 -43.79
C SER A 327 8.16 9.70 -45.08
#